data_AF-A0A4S4KVT1-F1
#
_entry.id   AF-A0A4S4KVT1-F1
#
_cell.length_a   1.000
_cell.length_b   1.000
_cell.length_c   1.000
_cell.angle_alpha   90.00
_cell.angle_beta   90.00
_cell.angle_gamma   90.00
#
_symmetry.space_group_name_H-M   'P 1'
#
loop_
_entity.id
_entity.type
_entity.pdbx_description
1 polymer ?
#
loop_
_entity_poly.entity_id
_entity_poly.type
_entity_poly.pdbx_seq_one_letter_code
_entity_poly.pdbx_strand_id
1 'polypeptide(L)'
;MGPTHPDSSAQIGVEKLSMVGTNGGKFPAIREHLTANIAQVYKDMDTSFEAFPQGEKFDAEAYKEAIDKLSPGDAAIIFTPDSTHYPIAKYAIERGLHVLVTKPAVQLLQHHLDLVELARKHNVICFVEHHKRFDPVYSDAKVRAQALGECNFFSAWMSQPKSQLETFRAWAGKDSDISYYLSSHHIDIHCWIMQGNAIPTRVVASAATGIATSEPYNCVPQTEDTITLLVDWQSLKSSKHRSTAVYTASWTAPMKAGVHSAQHWYYMAEKGEVNVDQAHRGYDIVLDDTGKTYYNPFYMKYSPSESGHFDGQRGYGYISIEKFIDAARSIKSGTSVPADFDAHGLPTIANTILTTAILNAGRISLDEKRPVNIKQNGSGWTLE
;
A
#
# COMPACT_ATOMS: atom_id res chain seq x y z
N MET A 1 -3.65 -46.91 -1.97
CA MET A 1 -2.75 -46.66 -0.83
C MET A 1 -2.33 -45.21 -0.92
N GLY A 2 -3.08 -44.32 -0.27
CA GLY A 2 -2.74 -42.89 -0.25
C GLY A 2 -1.54 -42.67 0.67
N PRO A 3 -0.64 -41.73 0.37
CA PRO A 3 0.38 -41.36 1.32
C PRO A 3 -0.30 -40.78 2.56
N THR A 4 -0.06 -41.43 3.68
CA THR A 4 -0.36 -40.94 5.02
C THR A 4 0.28 -39.57 5.19
N HIS A 5 -0.55 -38.53 5.32
CA HIS A 5 -0.09 -37.24 5.81
C HIS A 5 0.49 -37.44 7.20
N PRO A 6 1.76 -37.06 7.44
CA PRO A 6 2.27 -37.04 8.79
C PRO A 6 1.50 -35.95 9.56
N ASP A 7 0.89 -36.38 10.65
CA ASP A 7 0.37 -35.54 11.70
C ASP A 7 1.55 -34.73 12.26
N SER A 8 1.63 -33.44 11.91
CA SER A 8 2.55 -32.50 12.54
C SER A 8 1.73 -31.35 13.12
N SER A 9 1.35 -31.54 14.36
CA SER A 9 1.01 -30.50 15.32
C SER A 9 2.07 -29.37 15.29
N ALA A 10 1.80 -28.34 14.51
CA ALA A 10 2.31 -26.97 14.68
C ALA A 10 1.52 -26.01 13.77
N GLN A 11 0.19 -25.93 13.94
CA GLN A 11 -0.53 -24.72 13.54
C GLN A 11 -0.19 -23.60 14.53
N ILE A 12 1.04 -23.07 14.43
CA ILE A 12 1.48 -21.92 15.21
C ILE A 12 1.06 -20.69 14.40
N GLY A 13 -0.18 -20.23 14.64
CA GLY A 13 -0.69 -18.94 14.16
C GLY A 13 -0.12 -17.76 14.96
N VAL A 14 -0.69 -16.57 14.77
CA VAL A 14 -0.41 -15.42 15.66
C VAL A 14 -1.01 -15.71 17.03
N GLU A 15 -0.17 -15.93 18.04
CA GLU A 15 -0.61 -16.30 19.40
C GLU A 15 -1.11 -15.10 20.22
N LYS A 16 -0.52 -13.92 20.00
CA LYS A 16 -0.81 -12.69 20.73
C LYS A 16 -0.88 -11.52 19.78
N LEU A 17 -1.90 -10.67 19.96
CA LEU A 17 -2.10 -9.46 19.19
C LEU A 17 -2.14 -8.24 20.13
N SER A 18 -1.43 -7.19 19.75
CA SER A 18 -1.53 -5.88 20.39
C SER A 18 -2.11 -4.86 19.40
N MET A 19 -3.02 -4.03 19.87
CA MET A 19 -3.58 -2.90 19.12
C MET A 19 -3.05 -1.61 19.70
N VAL A 20 -2.47 -0.78 18.83
CA VAL A 20 -1.85 0.49 19.22
C VAL A 20 -2.63 1.64 18.59
N GLY A 21 -2.90 2.67 19.38
CA GLY A 21 -3.47 3.94 18.92
C GLY A 21 -2.94 5.08 19.79
N THR A 22 -3.37 6.31 19.50
CA THR A 22 -2.95 7.48 20.30
C THR A 22 -3.91 7.81 21.43
N ASN A 23 -5.09 7.19 21.47
CA ASN A 23 -6.14 7.45 22.45
C ASN A 23 -6.76 6.13 22.93
N GLY A 24 -6.44 5.75 24.16
CA GLY A 24 -6.90 4.51 24.77
C GLY A 24 -8.42 4.46 24.99
N GLY A 25 -9.06 5.62 25.13
CA GLY A 25 -10.52 5.74 25.28
C GLY A 25 -11.31 5.26 24.06
N LYS A 26 -10.67 5.04 22.91
CA LYS A 26 -11.31 4.49 21.70
C LYS A 26 -11.41 2.97 21.68
N PHE A 27 -10.61 2.26 22.49
CA PHE A 27 -10.56 0.80 22.43
C PHE A 27 -11.86 0.07 22.81
N PRO A 28 -12.69 0.56 23.75
CA PRO A 28 -13.99 -0.07 24.02
C PRO A 28 -14.87 -0.17 22.76
N ALA A 29 -15.02 0.93 22.02
CA ALA A 29 -15.79 0.95 20.78
C ALA A 29 -15.16 0.06 19.68
N ILE A 30 -13.84 -0.03 19.62
CA ILE A 30 -13.15 -0.95 18.70
C ILE A 30 -13.47 -2.41 19.06
N ARG A 31 -13.45 -2.78 20.35
CA ARG A 31 -13.79 -4.14 20.80
C ARG A 31 -15.24 -4.49 20.47
N GLU A 32 -16.18 -3.57 20.67
CA GLU A 32 -17.57 -3.74 20.27
C GLU A 32 -17.69 -3.94 18.75
N HIS A 33 -16.99 -3.12 17.96
CA HIS A 33 -16.98 -3.23 16.51
C HIS A 33 -16.45 -4.60 16.04
N LEU A 34 -15.34 -5.08 16.58
CA LEU A 34 -14.80 -6.41 16.24
C LEU A 34 -15.73 -7.53 16.70
N THR A 35 -16.39 -7.37 17.85
CA THR A 35 -17.36 -8.35 18.34
C THR A 35 -18.53 -8.47 17.37
N ALA A 36 -19.14 -7.34 17.01
CA ALA A 36 -20.32 -7.29 16.14
C ALA A 36 -20.03 -7.73 14.71
N ASN A 37 -18.87 -7.38 14.15
CA ASN A 37 -18.56 -7.59 12.73
C ASN A 37 -17.65 -8.80 12.45
N ILE A 38 -17.05 -9.40 13.49
CA ILE A 38 -16.15 -10.55 13.34
C ILE A 38 -16.58 -11.69 14.25
N ALA A 39 -16.49 -11.53 15.57
CA ALA A 39 -16.70 -12.65 16.51
C ALA A 39 -18.13 -13.23 16.47
N GLN A 40 -19.13 -12.39 16.22
CA GLN A 40 -20.53 -12.81 16.06
C GLN A 40 -20.89 -13.23 14.63
N VAL A 41 -20.06 -12.89 13.65
CA VAL A 41 -20.32 -13.15 12.22
C VAL A 41 -19.68 -14.46 11.77
N TYR A 42 -18.48 -14.76 12.26
CA TYR A 42 -17.71 -15.92 11.86
C TYR A 42 -17.45 -16.84 13.07
N LYS A 43 -17.61 -18.14 12.86
CA LYS A 43 -17.21 -19.15 13.85
C LYS A 43 -15.70 -19.13 14.09
N ASP A 44 -15.33 -19.41 15.33
CA ASP A 44 -13.96 -19.65 15.80
C ASP A 44 -12.98 -18.49 15.55
N MET A 45 -13.48 -17.25 15.51
CA MET A 45 -12.65 -16.05 15.43
C MET A 45 -12.35 -15.48 16.81
N ASP A 46 -11.06 -15.40 17.16
CA ASP A 46 -10.59 -14.62 18.29
C ASP A 46 -10.37 -13.16 17.88
N THR A 47 -10.99 -12.24 18.62
CA THR A 47 -10.86 -10.78 18.44
C THR A 47 -10.18 -10.12 19.63
N SER A 48 -9.60 -10.91 20.52
CA SER A 48 -8.85 -10.43 21.68
C SER A 48 -7.57 -9.70 21.26
N PHE A 49 -7.23 -8.66 22.01
CA PHE A 49 -5.98 -7.91 21.82
C PHE A 49 -5.61 -7.14 23.10
N GLU A 50 -4.31 -6.99 23.37
CA GLU A 50 -3.79 -6.04 24.36
C GLU A 50 -3.76 -4.63 23.76
N ALA A 51 -4.19 -3.61 24.50
CA ALA A 51 -4.37 -2.27 23.97
C ALA A 51 -3.33 -1.28 24.51
N PHE A 52 -2.81 -0.41 23.65
CA PHE A 52 -1.84 0.63 23.99
C PHE A 52 -2.23 2.00 23.40
N PRO A 53 -2.32 3.07 24.20
CA PRO A 53 -2.17 3.09 25.67
C PRO A 53 -3.41 2.52 26.37
N GLN A 54 -3.26 2.08 27.62
CA GLN A 54 -4.38 1.57 28.42
C GLN A 54 -5.23 2.71 29.02
N GLY A 55 -6.51 2.42 29.27
CA GLY A 55 -7.46 3.36 29.87
C GLY A 55 -7.77 4.56 28.98
N GLU A 56 -8.19 5.69 29.56
CA GLU A 56 -8.55 6.91 28.82
C GLU A 56 -7.33 7.81 28.50
N LYS A 57 -6.14 7.24 28.42
CA LYS A 57 -4.90 8.00 28.18
C LYS A 57 -4.78 8.42 26.71
N PHE A 58 -4.23 9.61 26.49
CA PHE A 58 -3.74 10.05 25.19
C PHE A 58 -2.21 10.03 25.19
N ASP A 59 -1.61 9.30 24.25
CA ASP A 59 -0.16 9.19 24.09
C ASP A 59 0.20 8.86 22.63
N ALA A 60 0.87 9.80 21.95
CA ALA A 60 1.29 9.62 20.57
C ALA A 60 2.42 8.58 20.42
N GLU A 61 3.15 8.31 21.50
CA GLU A 61 4.33 7.44 21.53
C GLU A 61 4.04 6.07 22.16
N ALA A 62 2.76 5.75 22.41
CA ALA A 62 2.34 4.47 22.99
C ALA A 62 2.80 3.24 22.19
N TYR A 63 3.12 3.41 20.91
CA TYR A 63 3.73 2.36 20.09
C TYR A 63 5.06 1.87 20.66
N LYS A 64 5.79 2.71 21.39
CA LYS A 64 7.06 2.34 22.01
C LYS A 64 6.87 1.28 23.09
N GLU A 65 5.91 1.49 23.98
CA GLU A 65 5.58 0.51 25.03
C GLU A 65 5.15 -0.83 24.43
N ALA A 66 4.30 -0.80 23.39
CA ALA A 66 3.85 -2.01 22.72
C ALA A 66 5.02 -2.76 22.05
N ILE A 67 5.88 -2.05 21.34
CA ILE A 67 7.04 -2.62 20.64
C ILE A 67 8.09 -3.15 21.63
N ASP A 68 8.35 -2.44 22.73
CA ASP A 68 9.32 -2.86 23.76
C ASP A 68 8.90 -4.16 24.49
N LYS A 69 7.63 -4.56 24.40
CA LYS A 69 7.12 -5.84 24.93
C LYS A 69 7.30 -7.02 23.97
N LEU A 70 7.63 -6.77 22.70
CA LEU A 70 7.84 -7.81 21.70
C LEU A 70 9.27 -8.36 21.75
N SER A 71 9.45 -9.58 21.26
CA SER A 71 10.78 -10.20 21.13
C SER A 71 11.29 -10.05 19.69
N PRO A 72 12.62 -10.02 19.47
CA PRO A 72 13.19 -10.09 18.13
C PRO A 72 12.60 -11.26 17.31
N GLY A 73 12.27 -11.00 16.05
CA GLY A 73 11.55 -11.92 15.17
C GLY A 73 10.02 -11.86 15.26
N ASP A 74 9.45 -11.12 16.21
CA ASP A 74 8.03 -10.75 16.17
C ASP A 74 7.79 -9.65 15.10
N ALA A 75 6.53 -9.27 14.90
CA ALA A 75 6.15 -8.37 13.81
C ALA A 75 5.35 -7.16 14.29
N ALA A 76 5.54 -6.03 13.62
CA ALA A 76 4.75 -4.81 13.74
C ALA A 76 4.08 -4.48 12.40
N ILE A 77 2.78 -4.16 12.43
CA ILE A 77 2.02 -3.74 11.26
C ILE A 77 1.57 -2.29 11.47
N ILE A 78 1.95 -1.40 10.57
CA ILE A 78 1.84 0.05 10.71
C ILE A 78 0.77 0.58 9.75
N PHE A 79 -0.39 0.94 10.30
CA PHE A 79 -1.51 1.62 9.61
C PHE A 79 -1.80 2.97 10.29
N THR A 80 -0.79 3.82 10.36
CA THR A 80 -0.86 5.16 10.98
C THR A 80 -0.83 6.25 9.91
N PRO A 81 -0.93 7.55 10.25
CA PRO A 81 -0.73 8.61 9.25
C PRO A 81 0.67 8.58 8.63
N ASP A 82 0.79 8.89 7.34
CA ASP A 82 2.02 8.77 6.53
C ASP A 82 3.28 9.36 7.19
N SER A 83 3.15 10.52 7.83
CA SER A 83 4.26 11.22 8.50
C SER A 83 4.87 10.45 9.67
N THR A 84 4.13 9.49 10.23
CA THR A 84 4.54 8.67 11.38
C THR A 84 5.16 7.33 10.98
N HIS A 85 5.06 6.93 9.71
CA HIS A 85 5.57 5.63 9.26
C HIS A 85 7.06 5.44 9.55
N TYR A 86 7.88 6.41 9.17
CA TYR A 86 9.33 6.33 9.32
C TYR A 86 9.79 6.15 10.78
N PRO A 87 9.43 7.03 11.74
CA PRO A 87 9.87 6.88 13.12
C PRO A 87 9.39 5.56 13.75
N ILE A 88 8.16 5.12 13.46
CA ILE A 88 7.62 3.86 14.01
C ILE A 88 8.34 2.65 13.39
N ALA A 89 8.49 2.60 12.07
CA ALA A 89 9.15 1.50 11.36
C ALA A 89 10.61 1.39 11.78
N LYS A 90 11.33 2.51 11.86
CA LYS A 90 12.70 2.56 12.36
C LYS A 90 12.81 2.00 13.77
N TYR A 91 11.95 2.46 14.68
CA TYR A 91 11.95 2.02 16.07
C TYR A 91 11.70 0.51 16.23
N ALA A 92 10.81 -0.05 15.42
CA ALA A 92 10.53 -1.50 15.37
C ALA A 92 11.72 -2.30 14.79
N ILE A 93 12.28 -1.88 13.66
CA ILE A 93 13.40 -2.56 13.00
C ILE A 93 14.63 -2.59 13.91
N GLU A 94 14.93 -1.49 14.60
CA GLU A 94 16.08 -1.41 15.52
C GLU A 94 16.00 -2.41 16.69
N ARG A 95 14.80 -2.93 16.98
CA ARG A 95 14.54 -3.99 17.98
C ARG A 95 14.48 -5.40 17.39
N GLY A 96 14.80 -5.54 16.11
CA GLY A 96 14.76 -6.83 15.42
C GLY A 96 13.33 -7.30 15.11
N LEU A 97 12.36 -6.39 14.99
CA LEU A 97 11.01 -6.74 14.56
C LEU A 97 10.88 -6.71 13.04
N HIS A 98 10.12 -7.66 12.50
CA HIS A 98 9.62 -7.60 11.13
C HIS A 98 8.56 -6.51 11.00
N VAL A 99 8.54 -5.79 9.88
CA VAL A 99 7.64 -4.64 9.70
C VAL A 99 6.81 -4.79 8.42
N LEU A 100 5.51 -4.55 8.53
CA LEU A 100 4.63 -4.25 7.39
C LEU A 100 4.15 -2.82 7.55
N VAL A 101 4.54 -1.93 6.64
CA VAL A 101 4.11 -0.53 6.65
C VAL A 101 3.11 -0.27 5.53
N THR A 102 2.00 0.40 5.84
CA THR A 102 1.03 0.75 4.80
C THR A 102 1.62 1.71 3.78
N LYS A 103 1.09 1.71 2.55
CA LYS A 103 1.49 2.65 1.51
C LYS A 103 0.98 4.07 1.81
N PRO A 104 1.73 5.11 1.42
CA PRO A 104 3.11 5.05 0.95
C PRO A 104 4.05 4.64 2.10
N ALA A 105 5.14 3.92 1.79
CA ALA A 105 6.06 3.44 2.83
C ALA A 105 6.56 4.59 3.72
N VAL A 106 7.06 5.65 3.08
CA VAL A 106 7.44 6.94 3.67
C VAL A 106 7.34 8.02 2.59
N GLN A 107 7.37 9.30 2.99
CA GLN A 107 7.29 10.41 2.03
C GLN A 107 8.65 10.82 1.45
N LEU A 108 9.74 10.66 2.20
CA LEU A 108 11.07 11.07 1.76
C LEU A 108 11.89 9.88 1.26
N LEU A 109 12.52 10.03 0.09
CA LEU A 109 13.42 9.01 -0.45
C LEU A 109 14.53 8.67 0.53
N GLN A 110 15.07 9.66 1.24
CA GLN A 110 16.14 9.44 2.22
C GLN A 110 15.70 8.56 3.41
N HIS A 111 14.46 8.73 3.88
CA HIS A 111 13.89 7.85 4.91
C HIS A 111 13.70 6.43 4.39
N HIS A 112 13.30 6.29 3.12
CA HIS A 112 13.10 4.98 2.50
C HIS A 112 14.42 4.22 2.41
N LEU A 113 15.48 4.90 1.96
CA LEU A 113 16.83 4.34 1.89
C LEU A 113 17.38 3.98 3.28
N ASP A 114 17.12 4.79 4.31
CA ASP A 114 17.50 4.45 5.69
C ASP A 114 16.80 3.16 6.16
N LEU A 115 15.49 3.01 5.90
CA LEU A 115 14.76 1.80 6.26
C LEU A 115 15.27 0.54 5.52
N VAL A 116 15.74 0.68 4.27
CA VAL A 116 16.39 -0.42 3.54
C VAL A 116 17.66 -0.89 4.26
N GLU A 117 18.53 0.05 4.63
CA GLU A 117 19.79 -0.28 5.30
C GLU A 117 19.56 -0.81 6.73
N LEU A 118 18.60 -0.25 7.46
CA LEU A 118 18.20 -0.74 8.78
C LEU A 118 17.65 -2.17 8.71
N ALA A 119 16.75 -2.46 7.76
CA ALA A 119 16.19 -3.80 7.59
C ALA A 119 17.29 -4.83 7.30
N ARG A 120 18.24 -4.49 6.42
CA ARG A 120 19.42 -5.33 6.13
C ARG A 120 20.29 -5.52 7.37
N LYS A 121 20.62 -4.44 8.08
CA LYS A 121 21.49 -4.46 9.27
C LYS A 121 20.92 -5.33 10.39
N HIS A 122 19.60 -5.25 10.62
CA HIS A 122 18.93 -5.99 11.68
C HIS A 122 18.43 -7.38 11.23
N ASN A 123 18.69 -7.76 9.96
CA ASN A 123 18.26 -9.03 9.37
C ASN A 123 16.75 -9.29 9.53
N VAL A 124 15.95 -8.26 9.29
CA VAL A 124 14.48 -8.33 9.35
C VAL A 124 13.87 -7.97 8.01
N ILE A 125 12.71 -8.56 7.72
CA ILE A 125 11.92 -8.15 6.58
C ILE A 125 11.11 -6.89 6.88
N CYS A 126 11.10 -5.96 5.93
CA CYS A 126 10.23 -4.78 5.93
C CYS A 126 9.43 -4.78 4.62
N PHE A 127 8.12 -5.02 4.70
CA PHE A 127 7.18 -4.99 3.58
C PHE A 127 6.46 -3.65 3.53
N VAL A 128 6.14 -3.22 2.32
CA VAL A 128 5.15 -2.18 2.06
C VAL A 128 3.83 -2.86 1.68
N GLU A 129 2.73 -2.43 2.28
CA GLU A 129 1.38 -2.94 2.02
C GLU A 129 0.90 -2.49 0.63
N HIS A 130 1.44 -3.13 -0.41
CA HIS A 130 1.02 -2.99 -1.80
C HIS A 130 0.13 -4.16 -2.20
N HIS A 131 -1.05 -4.30 -1.57
CA HIS A 131 -1.99 -5.38 -1.86
C HIS A 131 -2.36 -5.55 -3.34
N LYS A 132 -2.26 -4.48 -4.14
CA LYS A 132 -2.53 -4.52 -5.59
C LYS A 132 -1.60 -5.44 -6.35
N ARG A 133 -0.41 -5.76 -5.84
CA ARG A 133 0.47 -6.78 -6.45
C ARG A 133 -0.11 -8.19 -6.33
N PHE A 134 -0.94 -8.45 -5.33
CA PHE A 134 -1.62 -9.74 -5.10
C PHE A 134 -2.99 -9.82 -5.75
N ASP A 135 -3.43 -8.74 -6.39
CA ASP A 135 -4.64 -8.76 -7.19
C ASP A 135 -4.45 -9.71 -8.39
N PRO A 136 -5.33 -10.70 -8.58
CA PRO A 136 -5.16 -11.70 -9.64
C PRO A 136 -5.15 -11.07 -11.04
N VAL A 137 -5.86 -9.96 -11.24
CA VAL A 137 -5.87 -9.24 -12.53
C VAL A 137 -4.54 -8.52 -12.73
N TYR A 138 -4.05 -7.80 -11.73
CA TYR A 138 -2.84 -6.99 -11.89
C TYR A 138 -1.59 -7.86 -12.00
N SER A 139 -1.53 -8.96 -11.24
CA SER A 139 -0.43 -9.92 -11.29
C SER A 139 -0.32 -10.62 -12.66
N ASP A 140 -1.43 -11.11 -13.21
CA ASP A 140 -1.46 -11.68 -14.57
C ASP A 140 -1.14 -10.61 -15.63
N ALA A 141 -1.72 -9.43 -15.51
CA ALA A 141 -1.50 -8.32 -16.44
C ALA A 141 -0.02 -7.86 -16.46
N LYS A 142 0.67 -7.89 -15.31
CA LYS A 142 2.12 -7.63 -15.22
C LYS A 142 2.93 -8.63 -16.04
N VAL A 143 2.62 -9.92 -15.94
CA VAL A 143 3.31 -10.97 -16.71
C VAL A 143 3.08 -10.78 -18.21
N ARG A 144 1.84 -10.48 -18.62
CA ARG A 144 1.51 -10.19 -20.01
C ARG A 144 2.24 -8.96 -20.53
N ALA A 145 2.25 -7.86 -19.77
CA ALA A 145 2.92 -6.62 -20.12
C ALA A 145 4.43 -6.83 -20.38
N GLN A 146 5.10 -7.61 -19.52
CA GLN A 146 6.53 -7.92 -19.67
C GLN A 146 6.88 -8.73 -20.93
N ALA A 147 5.89 -9.38 -21.57
CA ALA A 147 6.09 -10.13 -22.81
C ALA A 147 5.93 -9.26 -24.08
N LEU A 148 5.46 -8.01 -23.95
CA LEU A 148 5.11 -7.14 -25.09
C LEU A 148 6.30 -6.33 -25.67
N GLY A 149 7.52 -6.56 -25.18
CA GLY A 149 8.71 -5.84 -25.64
C GLY A 149 9.00 -4.59 -24.81
N GLU A 150 9.68 -3.61 -25.43
CA GLU A 150 10.03 -2.37 -24.73
C GLU A 150 8.79 -1.47 -24.51
N CYS A 151 8.63 -0.94 -23.30
CA CYS A 151 7.52 -0.05 -22.94
C CYS A 151 7.57 1.25 -23.76
N ASN A 152 6.46 1.70 -24.32
CA ASN A 152 6.35 3.03 -24.94
C ASN A 152 5.63 4.01 -24.01
N PHE A 153 4.49 3.61 -23.47
CA PHE A 153 3.61 4.49 -22.70
C PHE A 153 2.88 3.76 -21.58
N PHE A 154 2.77 4.40 -20.42
CA PHE A 154 1.90 3.99 -19.32
C PHE A 154 1.00 5.14 -18.90
N SER A 155 -0.29 4.89 -18.73
CA SER A 155 -1.21 5.87 -18.14
C SER A 155 -1.97 5.22 -17.02
N ALA A 156 -2.06 5.89 -15.88
CA ALA A 156 -2.94 5.46 -14.82
C ALA A 156 -3.64 6.66 -14.20
N TRP A 157 -4.87 6.43 -13.79
CA TRP A 157 -5.58 7.38 -12.97
C TRP A 157 -6.38 6.69 -11.88
N MET A 158 -6.52 7.39 -10.77
CA MET A 158 -7.31 6.96 -9.65
C MET A 158 -8.08 8.15 -9.09
N SER A 159 -9.35 7.94 -8.79
CA SER A 159 -10.15 8.98 -8.15
C SER A 159 -11.05 8.41 -7.07
N GLN A 160 -11.41 9.25 -6.10
CA GLN A 160 -12.38 8.92 -5.08
C GLN A 160 -13.47 9.99 -4.97
N PRO A 161 -14.67 9.63 -4.48
CA PRO A 161 -15.75 10.59 -4.27
C PRO A 161 -15.36 11.71 -3.33
N LYS A 162 -15.87 12.93 -3.60
CA LYS A 162 -15.58 14.12 -2.79
C LYS A 162 -15.89 13.99 -1.30
N SER A 163 -16.79 13.09 -0.87
CA SER A 163 -17.03 12.83 0.56
C SER A 163 -15.80 12.30 1.30
N GLN A 164 -14.83 11.74 0.59
CA GLN A 164 -13.55 11.39 1.21
C GLN A 164 -12.85 12.62 1.79
N LEU A 165 -13.05 13.81 1.23
CA LEU A 165 -12.53 15.06 1.80
C LEU A 165 -13.12 15.37 3.17
N GLU A 166 -14.35 14.94 3.49
CA GLU A 166 -14.93 15.11 4.83
C GLU A 166 -14.21 14.21 5.85
N THR A 167 -13.87 12.98 5.44
CA THR A 167 -13.18 12.00 6.28
C THR A 167 -11.71 12.36 6.48
N PHE A 168 -11.08 12.89 5.43
CA PHE A 168 -9.64 13.08 5.37
C PHE A 168 -9.19 14.54 5.55
N ARG A 169 -10.12 15.48 5.76
CA ARG A 169 -9.83 16.92 6.03
C ARG A 169 -8.77 17.11 7.12
N ALA A 170 -8.71 16.19 8.09
CA ALA A 170 -7.75 16.26 9.19
C ALA A 170 -6.30 16.30 8.70
N TRP A 171 -5.97 15.53 7.64
CA TRP A 171 -4.60 15.32 7.17
C TRP A 171 -4.36 15.74 5.70
N ALA A 172 -5.40 15.81 4.87
CA ALA A 172 -5.28 16.15 3.45
C ALA A 172 -4.69 17.57 3.28
N GLY A 173 -3.60 17.67 2.51
CA GLY A 173 -2.86 18.90 2.29
C GLY A 173 -2.00 19.35 3.48
N LYS A 174 -1.97 18.60 4.59
CA LYS A 174 -1.16 18.90 5.78
C LYS A 174 -0.05 17.89 6.00
N ASP A 175 -0.45 16.63 6.17
CA ASP A 175 0.45 15.52 6.46
C ASP A 175 0.73 14.69 5.20
N SER A 176 -0.22 14.65 4.26
CA SER A 176 -0.10 13.91 3.00
C SER A 176 -0.96 14.55 1.91
N ASP A 177 -0.82 14.05 0.69
CA ASP A 177 -1.53 14.53 -0.49
C ASP A 177 -2.17 13.39 -1.29
N ILE A 178 -2.98 13.77 -2.27
CA ILE A 178 -3.74 12.82 -3.09
C ILE A 178 -2.84 11.89 -3.92
N SER A 179 -1.63 12.32 -4.27
CA SER A 179 -0.68 11.51 -5.03
C SER A 179 -0.01 10.46 -4.15
N TYR A 180 0.51 10.83 -2.98
CA TYR A 180 1.01 9.86 -1.99
C TYR A 180 -0.07 8.84 -1.63
N TYR A 181 -1.29 9.32 -1.42
CA TYR A 181 -2.40 8.49 -1.01
C TYR A 181 -2.87 7.52 -2.12
N LEU A 182 -3.11 7.99 -3.35
CA LEU A 182 -3.71 7.16 -4.42
C LEU A 182 -2.73 6.75 -5.51
N SER A 183 -1.89 7.66 -6.01
CA SER A 183 -0.94 7.35 -7.10
C SER A 183 0.07 6.28 -6.67
N SER A 184 0.38 6.16 -5.38
CA SER A 184 1.28 5.13 -4.85
C SER A 184 0.91 3.71 -5.28
N HIS A 185 -0.38 3.40 -5.47
CA HIS A 185 -0.81 2.12 -6.02
C HIS A 185 -0.33 1.89 -7.46
N HIS A 186 -0.64 2.80 -8.38
CA HIS A 186 -0.34 2.61 -9.80
C HIS A 186 1.11 2.90 -10.16
N ILE A 187 1.77 3.79 -9.42
CA ILE A 187 3.22 3.98 -9.52
C ILE A 187 3.92 2.68 -9.14
N ASP A 188 3.53 2.04 -8.03
CA ASP A 188 4.10 0.75 -7.63
C ASP A 188 3.89 -0.34 -8.68
N ILE A 189 2.68 -0.45 -9.25
CA ILE A 189 2.40 -1.40 -10.33
C ILE A 189 3.27 -1.14 -11.56
N HIS A 190 3.45 0.13 -11.96
CA HIS A 190 4.32 0.45 -13.08
C HIS A 190 5.79 0.11 -12.75
N CYS A 191 6.29 0.49 -11.57
CA CYS A 191 7.62 0.11 -11.09
C CYS A 191 7.82 -1.42 -11.11
N TRP A 192 6.80 -2.19 -10.70
CA TRP A 192 6.84 -3.65 -10.68
C TRP A 192 6.85 -4.28 -12.08
N ILE A 193 6.10 -3.72 -13.02
CA ILE A 193 6.15 -4.11 -14.44
C ILE A 193 7.55 -3.82 -15.01
N MET A 194 8.10 -2.64 -14.72
CA MET A 194 9.39 -2.17 -15.25
C MET A 194 10.60 -2.73 -14.52
N GLN A 195 10.42 -3.46 -13.41
CA GLN A 195 11.51 -4.00 -12.59
C GLN A 195 12.48 -4.83 -13.43
N GLY A 196 13.76 -4.44 -13.43
CA GLY A 196 14.81 -5.06 -14.23
C GLY A 196 14.80 -4.72 -15.73
N ASN A 197 13.88 -3.88 -16.19
CA ASN A 197 13.73 -3.50 -17.60
C ASN A 197 13.96 -2.01 -17.86
N ALA A 198 13.50 -1.13 -16.97
CA ALA A 198 13.71 0.33 -17.09
C ALA A 198 13.73 0.99 -15.71
N ILE A 199 14.21 2.24 -15.68
CA ILE A 199 14.24 3.08 -14.48
C ILE A 199 13.62 4.46 -14.78
N PRO A 200 12.95 5.09 -13.81
CA PRO A 200 12.46 6.46 -13.98
C PRO A 200 13.64 7.43 -13.92
N THR A 201 13.62 8.46 -14.76
CA THR A 201 14.73 9.42 -14.88
C THR A 201 14.35 10.84 -14.55
N ARG A 202 13.07 11.22 -14.71
CA ARG A 202 12.61 12.60 -14.52
C ARG A 202 11.13 12.64 -14.23
N VAL A 203 10.71 13.51 -13.31
CA VAL A 203 9.32 13.76 -12.93
C VAL A 203 8.99 15.23 -13.13
N VAL A 204 7.81 15.50 -13.70
CA VAL A 204 7.18 16.83 -13.75
C VAL A 204 5.77 16.70 -13.19
N ALA A 205 5.43 17.52 -12.20
CA ALA A 205 4.13 17.51 -11.55
C ALA A 205 3.25 18.71 -11.93
N SER A 206 1.94 18.51 -11.88
CA SER A 206 0.93 19.55 -12.01
C SER A 206 -0.24 19.24 -11.08
N ALA A 207 -0.94 20.29 -10.62
CA ALA A 207 -2.10 20.13 -9.76
C ALA A 207 -3.27 21.04 -10.16
N ALA A 208 -4.48 20.55 -9.91
CA ALA A 208 -5.69 21.36 -9.88
C ALA A 208 -6.07 21.66 -8.41
N THR A 209 -6.69 22.81 -8.18
CA THR A 209 -7.09 23.30 -6.85
C THR A 209 -8.42 24.01 -6.91
N GLY A 210 -9.14 24.03 -5.78
CA GLY A 210 -10.31 24.89 -5.58
C GLY A 210 -11.54 24.15 -5.08
N ILE A 211 -11.77 22.89 -5.45
CA ILE A 211 -12.91 22.10 -4.97
C ILE A 211 -12.74 21.75 -3.50
N ALA A 212 -11.58 21.20 -3.11
CA ALA A 212 -11.30 20.79 -1.75
C ALA A 212 -11.27 21.97 -0.78
N THR A 213 -10.79 23.13 -1.22
CA THR A 213 -10.68 24.33 -0.38
C THR A 213 -11.98 25.15 -0.30
N SER A 214 -12.93 24.94 -1.23
CA SER A 214 -14.21 25.65 -1.23
C SER A 214 -15.26 24.94 -0.37
N GLU A 215 -16.35 25.65 -0.06
CA GLU A 215 -17.55 25.06 0.53
C GLU A 215 -18.09 23.89 -0.32
N PRO A 216 -18.53 22.78 0.31
CA PRO A 216 -18.61 22.52 1.75
C PRO A 216 -17.33 21.92 2.37
N TYR A 217 -16.30 21.67 1.56
CA TYR A 217 -15.15 20.83 1.94
C TYR A 217 -14.06 21.57 2.70
N ASN A 218 -13.91 22.89 2.55
CA ASN A 218 -13.10 23.78 3.40
C ASN A 218 -11.78 23.17 3.90
N CYS A 219 -11.09 22.40 3.06
CA CYS A 219 -9.77 21.87 3.37
C CYS A 219 -8.75 23.02 3.41
N VAL A 220 -7.58 22.77 3.98
CA VAL A 220 -6.55 23.82 4.07
C VAL A 220 -6.08 24.26 2.67
N PRO A 221 -5.61 25.50 2.48
CA PRO A 221 -5.24 26.04 1.17
C PRO A 221 -4.22 25.21 0.37
N GLN A 222 -3.42 24.40 1.06
CA GLN A 222 -2.43 23.49 0.50
C GLN A 222 -3.06 22.23 -0.14
N THR A 223 -4.36 21.99 0.06
CA THR A 223 -5.01 20.77 -0.42
C THR A 223 -5.24 20.85 -1.91
N GLU A 224 -4.48 20.05 -2.68
CA GLU A 224 -4.73 19.89 -4.10
C GLU A 224 -5.94 18.97 -4.36
N ASP A 225 -6.75 19.33 -5.34
CA ASP A 225 -7.90 18.53 -5.78
C ASP A 225 -7.44 17.29 -6.54
N THR A 226 -6.48 17.50 -7.44
CA THR A 226 -5.95 16.52 -8.37
C THR A 226 -4.47 16.78 -8.52
N ILE A 227 -3.65 15.73 -8.48
CA ILE A 227 -2.22 15.80 -8.80
C ILE A 227 -1.95 14.86 -9.97
N THR A 228 -1.20 15.34 -10.96
CA THR A 228 -0.73 14.55 -12.09
C THR A 228 0.79 14.58 -12.17
N LEU A 229 1.42 13.42 -12.30
CA LEU A 229 2.85 13.25 -12.50
C LEU A 229 3.12 12.73 -13.92
N LEU A 230 3.93 13.46 -14.69
CA LEU A 230 4.52 13.01 -15.95
C LEU A 230 5.95 12.51 -15.66
N VAL A 231 6.23 11.26 -16.02
CA VAL A 231 7.50 10.59 -15.68
C VAL A 231 8.17 10.02 -16.92
N ASP A 232 9.42 10.42 -17.15
CA ASP A 232 10.28 9.83 -18.17
C ASP A 232 10.94 8.56 -17.62
N TRP A 233 11.04 7.52 -18.45
CA TRP A 233 11.73 6.27 -18.13
C TRP A 233 12.79 5.94 -19.18
N GLN A 234 13.87 5.32 -18.74
CA GLN A 234 14.98 4.87 -19.56
C GLN A 234 15.10 3.35 -19.51
N SER A 235 15.08 2.70 -20.68
CA SER A 235 15.34 1.26 -20.78
C SER A 235 16.76 0.93 -20.31
N LEU A 236 16.87 -0.17 -19.57
CA LEU A 236 18.15 -0.76 -19.16
C LEU A 236 18.77 -1.60 -20.27
N LYS A 237 17.99 -2.00 -21.28
CA LYS A 237 18.43 -2.84 -22.40
C LYS A 237 18.85 -2.01 -23.61
N SER A 238 18.36 -0.78 -23.73
CA SER A 238 18.60 0.09 -24.88
C SER A 238 18.73 1.56 -24.46
N SER A 239 19.87 2.19 -24.78
CA SER A 239 20.08 3.62 -24.57
C SER A 239 19.24 4.51 -25.50
N LYS A 240 18.61 3.94 -26.53
CA LYS A 240 17.74 4.64 -27.48
C LYS A 240 16.28 4.55 -27.09
N HIS A 241 15.92 3.61 -26.23
CA HIS A 241 14.53 3.37 -25.87
C HIS A 241 14.16 4.12 -24.60
N ARG A 242 13.15 4.98 -24.72
CA ARG A 242 12.58 5.77 -23.63
C ARG A 242 11.07 5.58 -23.64
N SER A 243 10.47 5.58 -22.46
CA SER A 243 9.03 5.55 -22.30
C SER A 243 8.55 6.72 -21.44
N THR A 244 7.27 7.03 -21.55
CA THR A 244 6.64 8.08 -20.74
C THR A 244 5.48 7.50 -19.96
N ALA A 245 5.30 7.97 -18.72
CA ALA A 245 4.20 7.58 -17.87
C ALA A 245 3.44 8.79 -17.35
N VAL A 246 2.11 8.67 -17.23
CA VAL A 246 1.26 9.67 -16.59
C VAL A 246 0.48 9.02 -15.45
N TYR A 247 0.57 9.60 -14.26
CA TYR A 247 -0.15 9.15 -13.07
C TYR A 247 -1.01 10.28 -12.53
N THR A 248 -2.33 10.10 -12.48
CA THR A 248 -3.26 11.11 -11.99
C THR A 248 -4.06 10.60 -10.81
N ALA A 249 -4.07 11.36 -9.71
CA ALA A 249 -4.90 11.08 -8.54
C ALA A 249 -5.85 12.25 -8.26
N SER A 250 -7.12 11.98 -7.94
CA SER A 250 -8.11 13.04 -7.68
C SER A 250 -9.09 12.72 -6.54
N TRP A 251 -9.37 13.72 -5.71
CA TRP A 251 -10.46 13.71 -4.73
C TRP A 251 -11.83 13.99 -5.32
N THR A 252 -11.89 14.41 -6.58
CA THR A 252 -13.03 15.18 -7.07
C THR A 252 -14.10 14.36 -7.79
N ALA A 253 -14.05 13.03 -7.66
CA ALA A 253 -15.03 12.17 -8.31
C ALA A 253 -16.45 12.48 -7.79
N PRO A 254 -17.48 12.38 -8.64
CA PRO A 254 -18.85 12.62 -8.22
C PRO A 254 -19.29 11.69 -7.07
N MET A 255 -20.11 12.21 -6.16
CA MET A 255 -20.66 11.48 -5.00
C MET A 255 -21.44 10.20 -5.36
N LYS A 256 -22.00 10.15 -6.57
CA LYS A 256 -22.82 9.04 -7.08
C LYS A 256 -22.17 8.36 -8.28
N ALA A 257 -20.84 8.27 -8.30
CA ALA A 257 -20.10 7.62 -9.38
C ALA A 257 -20.28 6.09 -9.44
N GLY A 258 -20.96 5.48 -8.47
CA GLY A 258 -21.21 4.04 -8.40
C GLY A 258 -19.99 3.19 -7.99
N VAL A 259 -18.83 3.81 -7.79
CA VAL A 259 -17.62 3.16 -7.27
C VAL A 259 -17.01 3.95 -6.13
N HIS A 260 -16.47 3.26 -5.13
CA HIS A 260 -15.73 3.89 -4.05
C HIS A 260 -14.39 4.48 -4.53
N SER A 261 -13.75 3.82 -5.49
CA SER A 261 -12.59 4.38 -6.17
C SER A 261 -12.55 3.91 -7.61
N ALA A 262 -12.58 4.85 -8.54
CA ALA A 262 -12.32 4.58 -9.95
C ALA A 262 -10.81 4.44 -10.13
N GLN A 263 -10.38 3.33 -10.73
CA GLN A 263 -9.00 2.90 -10.80
C GLN A 263 -8.76 2.28 -12.16
N HIS A 264 -7.86 2.89 -12.93
CA HIS A 264 -7.60 2.49 -14.30
C HIS A 264 -6.13 2.61 -14.59
N TRP A 265 -5.61 1.66 -15.37
CA TRP A 265 -4.29 1.81 -15.96
C TRP A 265 -4.22 1.14 -17.34
N TYR A 266 -3.34 1.69 -18.15
CA TYR A 266 -3.07 1.31 -19.53
C TYR A 266 -1.56 1.25 -19.73
N TYR A 267 -1.09 0.21 -20.41
CA TYR A 267 0.31 -0.02 -20.76
C TYR A 267 0.41 -0.34 -22.24
N MET A 268 1.27 0.36 -22.98
CA MET A 268 1.57 0.11 -24.39
C MET A 268 3.07 -0.17 -24.56
N ALA A 269 3.39 -1.19 -25.33
CA ALA A 269 4.74 -1.58 -25.70
C ALA A 269 4.83 -1.92 -27.19
N GLU A 270 6.03 -2.26 -27.66
CA GLU A 270 6.33 -2.52 -29.08
C GLU A 270 5.37 -3.50 -29.77
N LYS A 271 4.89 -4.52 -29.06
CA LYS A 271 4.14 -5.66 -29.63
C LYS A 271 2.68 -5.69 -29.19
N GLY A 272 2.21 -4.70 -28.45
CA GLY A 272 0.82 -4.64 -28.02
C GLY A 272 0.58 -3.79 -26.78
N GLU A 273 -0.60 -3.96 -26.20
CA GLU A 273 -1.07 -3.16 -25.07
C GLU A 273 -1.83 -4.01 -24.04
N VAL A 274 -1.95 -3.46 -22.83
CA VAL A 274 -2.74 -3.98 -21.72
C VAL A 274 -3.59 -2.83 -21.18
N ASN A 275 -4.89 -3.08 -21.01
CA ASN A 275 -5.82 -2.14 -20.39
C ASN A 275 -6.51 -2.81 -19.21
N VAL A 276 -6.57 -2.13 -18.06
CA VAL A 276 -7.20 -2.64 -16.85
C VAL A 276 -8.15 -1.60 -16.28
N ASP A 277 -9.43 -1.98 -16.22
CA ASP A 277 -10.48 -1.28 -15.49
C ASP A 277 -10.76 -2.03 -14.19
N GLN A 278 -10.28 -1.49 -13.06
CA GLN A 278 -10.47 -2.08 -11.76
C GLN A 278 -11.86 -1.75 -11.18
N ALA A 279 -12.44 -0.63 -11.61
CA ALA A 279 -13.71 -0.12 -11.14
C ALA A 279 -14.90 -1.01 -11.57
N HIS A 280 -14.81 -1.67 -12.72
CA HIS A 280 -15.92 -2.38 -13.37
C HIS A 280 -15.61 -3.85 -13.74
N ARG A 281 -15.11 -4.64 -12.78
CA ARG A 281 -14.67 -6.03 -13.06
C ARG A 281 -15.34 -7.12 -12.22
N GLY A 282 -16.43 -6.80 -11.54
CA GLY A 282 -17.19 -7.73 -10.72
C GLY A 282 -18.65 -7.81 -11.14
N TYR A 283 -19.54 -7.55 -10.19
CA TYR A 283 -20.98 -7.42 -10.41
C TYR A 283 -21.45 -6.04 -9.95
N ASP A 284 -22.64 -5.64 -10.39
CA ASP A 284 -23.29 -4.43 -9.93
C ASP A 284 -24.66 -4.72 -9.34
N ILE A 285 -25.11 -3.84 -8.45
CA ILE A 285 -26.47 -3.84 -7.91
C ILE A 285 -27.08 -2.46 -8.11
N VAL A 286 -28.41 -2.41 -8.22
CA VAL A 286 -29.18 -1.17 -8.23
C VAL A 286 -30.17 -1.22 -7.08
N LEU A 287 -30.11 -0.24 -6.17
CA LEU A 287 -31.04 -0.08 -5.06
C LEU A 287 -31.77 1.25 -5.22
N ASP A 288 -33.03 1.32 -4.80
CA ASP A 288 -33.84 2.54 -4.92
C ASP A 288 -33.18 3.75 -4.21
N ASP A 289 -32.60 3.53 -3.02
CA ASP A 289 -32.03 4.61 -2.20
C ASP A 289 -30.63 5.06 -2.65
N THR A 290 -29.80 4.13 -3.14
CA THR A 290 -28.37 4.39 -3.41
C THR A 290 -28.01 4.39 -4.89
N GLY A 291 -28.90 3.90 -5.76
CA GLY A 291 -28.66 3.77 -7.20
C GLY A 291 -27.73 2.61 -7.55
N LYS A 292 -27.03 2.75 -8.69
CA LYS A 292 -26.11 1.71 -9.20
C LYS A 292 -24.77 1.74 -8.46
N THR A 293 -24.33 0.58 -7.96
CA THR A 293 -23.03 0.39 -7.31
C THR A 293 -22.31 -0.83 -7.87
N TYR A 294 -21.02 -0.70 -8.18
CA TYR A 294 -20.16 -1.80 -8.64
C TYR A 294 -19.33 -2.36 -7.48
N TYR A 295 -19.31 -3.70 -7.38
CA TYR A 295 -18.62 -4.43 -6.32
C TYR A 295 -17.38 -5.11 -6.87
N ASN A 296 -16.31 -5.07 -6.06
CA ASN A 296 -15.05 -5.75 -6.34
C ASN A 296 -14.94 -7.01 -5.46
N PRO A 297 -15.35 -8.18 -5.96
CA PRO A 297 -15.35 -9.41 -5.16
C PRO A 297 -13.95 -9.96 -4.86
N PHE A 298 -12.91 -9.41 -5.50
CA PHE A 298 -11.54 -9.91 -5.39
C PHE A 298 -10.77 -9.35 -4.18
N TYR A 299 -11.21 -8.24 -3.58
CA TYR A 299 -10.48 -7.62 -2.47
C TYR A 299 -10.60 -8.43 -1.18
N MET A 300 -11.85 -8.70 -0.79
CA MET A 300 -12.21 -9.42 0.42
C MET A 300 -13.63 -9.95 0.26
N LYS A 301 -13.89 -11.16 0.75
CA LYS A 301 -15.24 -11.72 0.87
C LYS A 301 -15.67 -11.67 2.34
N TYR A 302 -16.72 -10.90 2.62
CA TYR A 302 -17.22 -10.68 3.99
C TYR A 302 -18.35 -11.63 4.41
N SER A 303 -18.92 -12.40 3.47
CA SER A 303 -19.93 -13.40 3.81
C SER A 303 -19.27 -14.65 4.39
N PRO A 304 -19.79 -15.24 5.49
CA PRO A 304 -19.32 -16.53 5.99
C PRO A 304 -19.41 -17.65 4.94
N SER A 305 -18.59 -18.68 5.11
CA SER A 305 -18.72 -19.96 4.39
C SER A 305 -20.00 -20.71 4.81
N GLU A 306 -20.31 -21.80 4.11
CA GLU A 306 -21.43 -22.70 4.38
C GLU A 306 -21.38 -23.30 5.79
N SER A 307 -20.18 -23.38 6.37
CA SER A 307 -19.95 -23.86 7.73
C SER A 307 -20.03 -22.75 8.79
N GLY A 308 -20.12 -21.48 8.38
CA GLY A 308 -20.15 -20.30 9.23
C GLY A 308 -18.78 -19.68 9.55
N HIS A 309 -17.68 -20.17 8.95
CA HIS A 309 -16.33 -19.63 9.16
C HIS A 309 -16.00 -18.50 8.19
N PHE A 310 -14.96 -17.72 8.50
CA PHE A 310 -14.40 -16.70 7.61
C PHE A 310 -13.91 -17.34 6.29
N ASP A 311 -14.33 -16.76 5.14
CA ASP A 311 -13.99 -17.21 3.77
C ASP A 311 -13.35 -16.08 2.93
N GLY A 312 -12.75 -15.09 3.59
CA GLY A 312 -12.11 -13.94 2.94
C GLY A 312 -10.66 -14.20 2.51
N GLN A 313 -10.08 -15.37 2.81
CA GLN A 313 -8.65 -15.65 2.64
C GLN A 313 -8.19 -15.63 1.17
N ARG A 314 -9.11 -15.75 0.22
CA ARG A 314 -8.83 -15.67 -1.22
C ARG A 314 -8.70 -14.24 -1.74
N GLY A 315 -9.12 -13.26 -0.93
CA GLY A 315 -9.09 -11.85 -1.30
C GLY A 315 -7.67 -11.30 -1.26
N TYR A 316 -7.30 -10.48 -2.25
CA TYR A 316 -5.94 -9.93 -2.31
C TYR A 316 -5.61 -8.99 -1.13
N GLY A 317 -6.60 -8.47 -0.43
CA GLY A 317 -6.40 -7.73 0.82
C GLY A 317 -6.00 -8.61 2.01
N TYR A 318 -6.41 -9.88 2.03
CA TYR A 318 -5.94 -10.86 3.01
C TYR A 318 -4.55 -11.37 2.64
N ILE A 319 -4.39 -11.76 1.37
CA ILE A 319 -3.15 -12.38 0.86
C ILE A 319 -1.94 -11.46 1.08
N SER A 320 -2.09 -10.13 0.96
CA SER A 320 -0.97 -9.21 1.18
C SER A 320 -0.39 -9.27 2.60
N ILE A 321 -1.26 -9.40 3.60
CA ILE A 321 -0.88 -9.54 5.01
C ILE A 321 -0.39 -10.96 5.28
N GLU A 322 -1.06 -11.99 4.73
CA GLU A 322 -0.63 -13.38 4.85
C GLU A 322 0.82 -13.56 4.39
N LYS A 323 1.18 -13.03 3.22
CA LYS A 323 2.54 -13.17 2.67
C LYS A 323 3.60 -12.50 3.53
N PHE A 324 3.27 -11.41 4.21
CA PHE A 324 4.16 -10.80 5.19
C PHE A 324 4.34 -11.71 6.42
N ILE A 325 3.24 -12.24 6.98
CA ILE A 325 3.29 -13.10 8.15
C ILE A 325 4.05 -14.41 7.85
N ASP A 326 3.83 -15.00 6.68
CA ASP A 326 4.56 -16.19 6.23
C ASP A 326 6.07 -15.90 6.10
N ALA A 327 6.43 -14.75 5.54
CA ALA A 327 7.81 -14.34 5.42
C ALA A 327 8.47 -14.16 6.80
N ALA A 328 7.84 -13.41 7.69
CA ALA A 328 8.29 -13.22 9.08
C ALA A 328 8.49 -14.57 9.80
N ARG A 329 7.53 -15.49 9.68
CA ARG A 329 7.61 -16.83 10.29
C ARG A 329 8.76 -17.65 9.74
N SER A 330 8.94 -17.67 8.42
CA SER A 330 10.00 -18.44 7.76
C SER A 330 11.41 -17.93 8.12
N ILE A 331 11.55 -16.61 8.32
CA ILE A 331 12.80 -16.00 8.79
C ILE A 331 13.04 -16.35 10.26
N LYS A 332 12.00 -16.24 11.10
CA LYS A 332 12.06 -16.62 12.52
C LYS A 332 12.42 -18.09 12.72
N SER A 333 11.96 -18.99 11.85
CA SER A 333 12.32 -20.42 11.87
C SER A 333 13.68 -20.74 11.23
N GLY A 334 14.37 -19.76 10.65
CA GLY A 334 15.65 -19.95 9.97
C GLY A 334 15.56 -20.72 8.65
N THR A 335 14.37 -20.85 8.06
CA THR A 335 14.16 -21.53 6.77
C THR A 335 14.35 -20.61 5.57
N SER A 336 14.36 -19.29 5.80
CA SER A 336 14.55 -18.27 4.77
C SER A 336 15.28 -17.06 5.36
N VAL A 337 15.83 -16.21 4.49
CA VAL A 337 16.43 -14.93 4.86
C VAL A 337 15.69 -13.77 4.17
N PRO A 338 15.73 -12.53 4.70
CA PRO A 338 15.06 -11.39 4.08
C PRO A 338 15.37 -11.21 2.58
N ALA A 339 16.62 -11.49 2.17
CA ALA A 339 17.06 -11.36 0.77
C ALA A 339 16.34 -12.32 -0.20
N ASP A 340 15.80 -13.44 0.27
CA ASP A 340 15.02 -14.35 -0.57
C ASP A 340 13.74 -13.66 -1.08
N PHE A 341 13.09 -12.88 -0.22
CA PHE A 341 11.85 -12.15 -0.55
C PHE A 341 12.10 -10.96 -1.46
N ASP A 342 13.28 -10.33 -1.35
CA ASP A 342 13.73 -9.34 -2.33
C ASP A 342 13.86 -9.99 -3.72
N ALA A 343 14.51 -11.16 -3.81
CA ALA A 343 14.70 -11.88 -5.06
C ALA A 343 13.38 -12.37 -5.69
N HIS A 344 12.38 -12.69 -4.87
CA HIS A 344 11.04 -13.08 -5.35
C HIS A 344 10.24 -11.90 -5.95
N GLY A 345 10.71 -10.65 -5.83
CA GLY A 345 10.01 -9.48 -6.34
C GLY A 345 8.78 -9.08 -5.50
N LEU A 346 8.71 -9.53 -4.25
CA LEU A 346 7.68 -9.12 -3.30
C LEU A 346 7.83 -7.63 -2.94
N PRO A 347 6.79 -6.94 -2.43
CA PRO A 347 6.84 -5.51 -2.13
C PRO A 347 7.65 -5.21 -0.86
N THR A 348 8.90 -5.68 -0.80
CA THR A 348 9.85 -5.30 0.24
C THR A 348 10.22 -3.83 0.12
N ILE A 349 10.72 -3.26 1.21
CA ILE A 349 11.23 -1.89 1.22
C ILE A 349 12.33 -1.69 0.15
N ALA A 350 13.14 -2.70 -0.13
CA ALA A 350 14.15 -2.67 -1.20
C ALA A 350 13.53 -2.64 -2.61
N ASN A 351 12.46 -3.41 -2.84
CA ASN A 351 11.79 -3.50 -4.14
C ASN A 351 10.80 -2.35 -4.44
N THR A 352 10.69 -1.36 -3.55
CA THR A 352 9.71 -0.27 -3.64
C THR A 352 10.34 1.13 -3.62
N ILE A 353 11.69 1.22 -3.63
CA ILE A 353 12.42 2.50 -3.59
C ILE A 353 11.96 3.47 -4.69
N LEU A 354 11.78 2.97 -5.91
CA LEU A 354 11.41 3.80 -7.06
C LEU A 354 9.99 4.37 -6.94
N THR A 355 9.09 3.67 -6.25
CA THR A 355 7.75 4.19 -5.94
C THR A 355 7.85 5.45 -5.10
N THR A 356 8.63 5.41 -4.02
CA THR A 356 8.88 6.58 -3.16
C THR A 356 9.68 7.66 -3.87
N ALA A 357 10.67 7.30 -4.69
CA ALA A 357 11.45 8.27 -5.46
C ALA A 357 10.57 9.09 -6.41
N ILE A 358 9.64 8.44 -7.14
CA ILE A 358 8.71 9.13 -8.04
C ILE A 358 7.75 10.04 -7.27
N LEU A 359 7.17 9.55 -6.17
CA LEU A 359 6.26 10.35 -5.35
C LEU A 359 6.96 11.57 -4.74
N ASN A 360 8.14 11.39 -4.18
CA ASN A 360 8.92 12.46 -3.59
C ASN A 360 9.39 13.47 -4.63
N ALA A 361 9.86 13.01 -5.80
CA ALA A 361 10.19 13.89 -6.92
C ALA A 361 8.96 14.65 -7.44
N GLY A 362 7.79 14.01 -7.44
CA GLY A 362 6.52 14.65 -7.79
C GLY A 362 6.16 15.80 -6.85
N ARG A 363 6.28 15.58 -5.54
CA ARG A 363 6.05 16.63 -4.54
C ARG A 363 7.06 17.79 -4.68
N ILE A 364 8.36 17.51 -4.79
CA ILE A 364 9.38 18.53 -5.04
C ILE A 364 9.08 19.30 -6.34
N SER A 365 8.70 18.61 -7.40
CA SER A 365 8.39 19.22 -8.70
C SER A 365 7.21 20.19 -8.61
N LEU A 366 6.18 19.83 -7.84
CA LEU A 366 4.99 20.64 -7.65
C LEU A 366 5.30 21.90 -6.83
N ASP A 367 6.00 21.73 -5.71
CA ASP A 367 6.30 22.81 -4.77
C ASP A 367 7.32 23.81 -5.37
N GLU A 368 8.35 23.30 -6.05
CA GLU A 368 9.43 24.10 -6.64
C GLU A 368 9.15 24.51 -8.10
N LYS A 369 8.06 24.03 -8.70
CA LYS A 369 7.62 24.34 -10.08
C LYS A 369 8.68 24.05 -11.14
N ARG A 370 9.39 22.93 -11.00
CA ARG A 370 10.46 22.51 -11.92
C ARG A 370 10.46 20.99 -12.13
N PRO A 371 11.08 20.49 -13.20
CA PRO A 371 11.39 19.07 -13.30
C PRO A 371 12.38 18.64 -12.22
N VAL A 372 12.24 17.39 -11.76
CA VAL A 372 13.15 16.74 -10.81
C VAL A 372 13.70 15.48 -11.44
N ASN A 373 15.03 15.34 -11.52
CA ASN A 373 15.63 14.12 -12.04
C ASN A 373 15.79 13.07 -10.94
N ILE A 374 15.61 11.81 -11.32
CA ILE A 374 15.89 10.65 -10.47
C ILE A 374 17.17 10.03 -10.99
N LYS A 375 18.23 10.09 -10.19
CA LYS A 375 19.54 9.53 -10.55
C LYS A 375 19.90 8.34 -9.69
N GLN A 376 20.45 7.31 -10.34
CA GLN A 376 21.04 6.17 -9.67
C GLN A 376 22.52 6.43 -9.42
N ASN A 377 22.96 6.31 -8.16
CA ASN A 377 24.36 6.46 -7.74
C ASN A 377 24.81 5.17 -7.06
N GLY A 378 25.40 4.25 -7.82
CA GLY A 378 25.71 2.91 -7.32
C GLY A 378 24.43 2.15 -6.94
N SER A 379 24.34 1.71 -5.68
CA SER A 379 23.12 1.10 -5.12
C SER A 379 22.09 2.12 -4.61
N GLY A 380 22.44 3.40 -4.54
CA GLY A 380 21.59 4.48 -4.01
C GLY A 380 20.85 5.27 -5.09
N TRP A 381 19.95 6.13 -4.65
CA TRP A 381 19.14 7.00 -5.49
C TRP A 381 19.14 8.43 -4.95
N THR A 382 19.14 9.42 -5.84
CA THR A 382 19.07 10.84 -5.47
C THR A 382 18.05 11.57 -6.33
N LEU A 383 17.47 12.62 -5.74
CA LEU A 383 16.59 13.57 -6.41
C LEU A 383 17.35 14.88 -6.58
N GLU A 384 17.36 15.43 -7.79
CA GLU A 384 18.03 16.69 -8.11
C GLU A 384 17.17 17.64 -8.93
#